data_AF-A0A437PKD0-F1
#
_entry.id   AF-A0A437PKD0-F1
#
_cell.length_a   1.000
_cell.length_b   1.000
_cell.length_c   1.000
_cell.angle_alpha   90.00
_cell.angle_beta   90.00
_cell.angle_gamma   90.00
#
_symmetry.space_group_name_H-M   'P 1'
#
loop_
_entity.id
_entity.type
_entity.pdbx_description
1 polymer ?
#
loop_
_entity_poly.entity_id
_entity_poly.type
_entity_poly.pdbx_seq_one_letter_code
_entity_poly.pdbx_strand_id
1 'polypeptide(L)'
;MRNDGATISQIADESIPRLEQGGPVRVLKKTEIGTPDLPGLTDSPGIVQNVVLSTTLRGEPIELCQSQVFLGMEDVRNPAQRAVIEIVLTATRDQLGEVIEDYKKFLRTVQQADDSAAGAN
;
A
#
# COMPACT_ATOMS: atom_id res chain seq x y z
N MET A 1 -6.55 11.08 9.96
CA MET A 1 -5.42 10.87 10.89
C MET A 1 -5.78 9.71 11.79
N ARG A 2 -4.84 8.78 11.98
CA ARG A 2 -5.06 7.59 12.81
C ARG A 2 -4.50 7.88 14.21
N ASN A 3 -5.32 7.68 15.25
CA ASN A 3 -4.99 8.00 16.65
C ASN A 3 -4.76 6.74 17.51
N ASP A 4 -4.87 5.55 16.94
CA ASP A 4 -4.53 4.30 17.63
C ASP A 4 -3.03 4.00 17.45
N GLY A 5 -2.43 3.28 18.40
CA GLY A 5 -1.01 2.91 18.35
C GLY A 5 -0.68 1.79 17.34
N ALA A 6 -1.52 1.59 16.33
CA ALA A 6 -1.37 0.49 15.39
C ALA A 6 -0.15 0.67 14.48
N THR A 7 0.69 -0.36 14.41
CA THR A 7 1.85 -0.42 13.50
C THR A 7 1.41 -0.61 12.05
N ILE A 8 2.16 -0.12 11.06
CA ILE A 8 1.81 -0.29 9.62
C ILE A 8 1.54 -1.77 9.28
N SER A 9 2.31 -2.68 9.88
CA SER A 9 2.13 -4.12 9.68
C SER A 9 0.74 -4.58 10.11
N GLN A 10 0.25 -4.14 11.27
CA GLN A 10 -1.11 -4.44 11.73
C GLN A 10 -2.17 -3.81 10.82
N ILE A 11 -1.91 -2.61 10.29
CA ILE A 11 -2.83 -1.95 9.33
C ILE A 11 -2.93 -2.75 8.03
N ALA A 12 -1.81 -3.28 7.54
CA ALA A 12 -1.81 -4.16 6.38
C ALA A 12 -2.57 -5.47 6.65
N ASP A 13 -2.50 -6.01 7.87
CA ASP A 13 -3.25 -7.21 8.26
C ASP A 13 -4.76 -6.92 8.37
N GLU A 14 -5.15 -5.74 8.84
CA GLU A 14 -6.55 -5.29 8.91
C GLU A 14 -7.23 -5.19 7.53
N SER A 15 -6.45 -5.11 6.44
CA SER A 15 -7.02 -5.09 5.08
C SER A 15 -7.59 -6.46 4.69
N ILE A 16 -7.05 -7.56 5.24
CA ILE A 16 -7.45 -8.92 4.87
C ILE A 16 -8.90 -9.23 5.25
N PRO A 17 -9.35 -9.02 6.51
CA PRO A 17 -10.74 -9.28 6.88
C PRO A 17 -11.74 -8.45 6.07
N ARG A 18 -11.34 -7.27 5.58
CA ARG A 18 -12.18 -6.42 4.73
C ARG A 18 -12.31 -7.00 3.32
N LEU A 19 -11.21 -7.48 2.75
CA LEU A 19 -11.23 -8.16 1.45
C LEU A 19 -11.98 -9.49 1.50
N GLU A 20 -11.91 -10.22 2.62
CA GLU A 20 -12.61 -11.49 2.81
C GLU A 20 -14.15 -11.36 2.73
N GLN A 21 -14.69 -10.16 2.96
CA GLN A 21 -16.11 -9.87 2.75
C GLN A 21 -16.53 -9.99 1.27
N GLY A 22 -15.58 -9.83 0.34
CA GLY A 22 -15.80 -9.92 -1.11
C GLY A 22 -15.48 -11.28 -1.73
N GLY A 23 -14.95 -12.22 -0.94
CA GLY A 23 -14.58 -13.56 -1.37
C GLY A 23 -13.28 -14.06 -0.72
N PRO A 24 -12.86 -15.31 -0.98
CA PRO A 24 -11.64 -15.87 -0.39
C PRO A 24 -10.39 -15.07 -0.75
N VAL A 25 -9.54 -14.80 0.26
CA VAL A 25 -8.29 -14.04 0.11
C VAL A 25 -7.11 -14.91 0.53
N ARG A 26 -5.99 -14.77 -0.18
CA ARG A 26 -4.71 -15.38 0.19
C ARG A 26 -3.59 -14.36 0.09
N VAL A 27 -2.86 -14.17 1.19
CA VAL A 27 -1.62 -13.39 1.20
C VAL A 27 -0.51 -14.22 0.55
N LEU A 28 0.10 -13.69 -0.51
CA LEU A 28 1.22 -14.33 -1.20
C LEU A 28 2.56 -13.91 -0.62
N LYS A 29 2.70 -12.60 -0.32
CA LYS A 29 3.95 -12.02 0.16
C LYS A 29 3.67 -10.73 0.93
N LYS A 30 4.34 -10.55 2.06
CA LYS A 30 4.40 -9.31 2.82
C LYS A 30 5.87 -8.91 2.98
N THR A 31 6.21 -7.64 2.77
CA THR A 31 7.60 -7.17 2.81
C THR A 31 7.64 -5.73 3.32
N GLU A 32 8.56 -5.45 4.24
CA GLU A 32 8.81 -4.11 4.73
C GLU A 32 9.69 -3.34 3.74
N ILE A 33 9.41 -2.05 3.56
CA ILE A 33 10.12 -1.16 2.62
C ILE A 33 10.43 0.17 3.29
N GLY A 34 11.38 0.93 2.74
CA GLY A 34 11.75 2.25 3.27
C GLY A 34 12.43 2.16 4.65
N THR A 35 12.96 0.98 4.98
CA THR A 35 13.92 0.81 6.08
C THR A 35 15.34 1.00 5.53
N PRO A 36 16.31 1.40 6.37
CA PRO A 36 17.71 1.53 5.95
C PRO A 36 18.27 0.27 5.27
N ASP A 37 17.72 -0.89 5.62
CA ASP A 37 18.16 -2.20 5.15
C ASP A 37 17.52 -2.63 3.81
N LEU A 38 16.45 -1.96 3.36
CA LEU A 38 15.73 -2.28 2.12
C LEU A 38 15.40 -1.01 1.30
N PRO A 39 16.41 -0.43 0.63
CA PRO A 39 16.21 0.69 -0.29
C PRO A 39 15.55 0.24 -1.60
N GLY A 40 14.68 1.07 -2.19
CA GLY A 40 14.34 0.94 -3.61
C GLY A 40 12.90 1.18 -4.07
N LEU A 41 11.95 1.44 -3.14
CA LEU A 41 10.56 1.73 -3.51
C LEU A 41 10.07 3.11 -3.03
N THR A 42 10.45 3.53 -1.83
CA THR A 42 10.22 4.87 -1.27
C THR A 42 11.19 5.09 -0.10
N ASP A 43 11.43 6.34 0.27
CA ASP A 43 12.23 6.74 1.43
C ASP A 43 11.42 6.69 2.74
N SER A 44 10.10 6.50 2.65
CA SER A 44 9.22 6.38 3.82
C SER A 44 9.02 4.92 4.24
N PRO A 45 9.03 4.59 5.55
CA PRO A 45 8.78 3.24 6.03
C PRO A 45 7.38 2.77 5.65
N GLY A 46 7.27 1.54 5.17
CA GLY A 46 6.04 0.98 4.66
C GLY A 46 6.01 -0.54 4.55
N ILE A 47 4.87 -1.07 4.11
CA ILE A 47 4.64 -2.49 3.85
C ILE A 47 4.13 -2.66 2.42
N VAL A 48 4.72 -3.58 1.67
CA VAL A 48 4.15 -4.13 0.44
C VAL A 48 3.49 -5.47 0.77
N GLN A 49 2.21 -5.61 0.45
CA GLN A 49 1.43 -6.81 0.65
C GLN A 49 0.80 -7.23 -0.68
N ASN A 50 1.21 -8.38 -1.20
CA ASN A 50 0.65 -8.98 -2.40
C ASN A 50 -0.37 -10.04 -1.99
N VAL A 51 -1.59 -9.91 -2.48
CA VAL A 51 -2.70 -10.82 -2.18
C VAL A 51 -3.38 -11.29 -3.46
N VAL A 52 -4.04 -12.44 -3.36
CA VAL A 52 -4.94 -12.96 -4.38
C VAL A 52 -6.33 -13.01 -3.79
N LEU A 53 -7.30 -12.46 -4.52
CA LEU A 53 -8.72 -12.45 -4.18
C LEU A 53 -9.47 -13.26 -5.24
N SER A 54 -10.22 -14.27 -4.80
CA SER A 54 -11.18 -14.97 -5.66
C SER A 54 -12.55 -14.33 -5.48
N THR A 55 -13.12 -13.78 -6.54
CA THR A 55 -14.42 -13.09 -6.48
C THR A 55 -15.24 -13.34 -7.74
N THR A 56 -16.43 -12.74 -7.84
CA THR A 56 -17.29 -12.81 -9.02
C THR A 56 -17.42 -11.43 -9.64
N LEU A 57 -17.09 -11.30 -10.92
CA LEU A 57 -17.27 -10.06 -11.68
C LEU A 57 -18.30 -10.30 -12.77
N ARG A 58 -19.43 -9.58 -12.71
CA ARG A 58 -20.56 -9.74 -13.66
C ARG A 58 -21.10 -11.18 -13.73
N GLY A 59 -21.06 -11.91 -12.61
CA GLY A 59 -21.53 -13.29 -12.51
C GLY A 59 -20.48 -14.35 -12.86
N GLU A 60 -19.32 -13.96 -13.39
CA GLU A 60 -18.24 -14.89 -13.73
C GLU A 60 -17.17 -14.93 -12.63
N PRO A 61 -16.74 -16.13 -12.19
CA PRO A 61 -15.61 -16.26 -11.26
C PRO A 61 -14.34 -15.67 -11.85
N ILE A 62 -13.65 -14.84 -11.08
CA ILE A 62 -12.39 -14.23 -11.46
C ILE A 62 -11.40 -14.24 -10.30
N GLU A 63 -10.13 -14.42 -10.63
CA GLU A 63 -9.02 -14.26 -9.70
C GLU A 63 -8.34 -12.91 -9.94
N LEU A 64 -8.31 -12.07 -8.91
CA LEU A 64 -7.65 -10.78 -8.92
C LEU A 64 -6.39 -10.84 -8.07
N CYS A 65 -5.30 -10.32 -8.62
CA CYS A 65 -4.09 -10.07 -7.88
C CYS A 65 -4.08 -8.61 -7.43
N GLN A 66 -3.80 -8.37 -6.15
CA GLN A 66 -3.62 -7.03 -5.62
C GLN A 66 -2.21 -6.85 -5.07
N SER A 67 -1.58 -5.75 -5.43
CA SER A 67 -0.34 -5.26 -4.81
C SER A 67 -0.66 -4.02 -3.98
N GLN A 68 -0.74 -4.21 -2.66
CA GLN A 68 -1.08 -3.18 -1.69
C GLN A 68 0.20 -2.60 -1.10
N VAL A 69 0.29 -1.28 -1.04
CA VAL A 69 1.41 -0.56 -0.42
C VAL A 69 0.87 0.36 0.65
N PHE A 70 1.31 0.13 1.88
CA PHE A 70 0.97 0.92 3.05
C PHE A 70 2.18 1.76 3.44
N LEU A 71 2.08 3.07 3.29
CA LEU A 71 3.15 4.01 3.63
C LEU A 71 2.77 4.79 4.88
N GLY A 72 3.68 4.82 5.85
CA GLY A 72 3.51 5.66 7.02
C GLY A 72 4.10 7.03 6.78
N MET A 73 3.30 8.08 6.99
CA MET A 73 3.73 9.46 6.93
C MET A 73 3.52 10.11 8.30
N GLU A 74 4.60 10.59 8.89
CA GLU A 74 4.53 11.39 10.12
C GLU A 74 3.98 12.78 9.77
N ASP A 75 3.06 13.30 10.58
CA ASP A 75 2.61 14.68 10.41
C ASP A 75 3.75 15.64 10.82
N VAL A 76 4.20 16.46 9.87
CA VAL A 76 5.26 17.47 10.07
C VAL A 76 4.92 18.43 11.21
N ARG A 77 3.64 18.70 11.44
CA ARG A 77 3.15 19.64 12.47
C ARG A 77 2.88 18.96 13.81
N ASN A 78 2.69 17.64 13.83
CA ASN A 78 2.45 16.88 15.04
C ASN A 78 2.97 15.44 14.90
N PRO A 79 4.23 15.17 15.31
CA PRO A 79 4.82 13.83 15.20
C PRO A 79 4.06 12.73 15.96
N ALA A 80 3.18 13.09 16.91
CA ALA A 80 2.30 12.13 17.58
C ALA A 80 1.11 11.68 16.73
N GLN A 81 0.89 12.30 15.56
CA GLN A 81 -0.13 11.94 14.59
C GLN A 81 0.52 11.40 13.32
N ARG A 82 0.00 10.27 12.86
CA ARG A 82 0.47 9.60 11.65
C ARG A 82 -0.67 9.47 10.64
N ALA A 83 -0.36 9.75 9.39
CA ALA A 83 -1.19 9.37 8.25
C ALA A 83 -0.65 8.07 7.66
N VAL A 84 -1.55 7.21 7.18
CA VAL A 84 -1.17 6.00 6.46
C VAL A 84 -1.80 6.09 5.09
N ILE A 85 -0.97 6.06 4.06
CA ILE A 85 -1.42 6.02 2.67
C ILE A 85 -1.46 4.57 2.25
N GLU A 86 -2.62 4.13 1.78
CA GLU A 86 -2.80 2.82 1.15
C GLU A 86 -2.94 3.03 -0.37
N ILE A 87 -2.05 2.40 -1.13
CA ILE A 87 -2.07 2.40 -2.59
C ILE A 87 -2.27 0.96 -3.04
N VAL A 88 -3.29 0.72 -3.87
CA VAL A 88 -3.66 -0.65 -4.30
C VAL A 88 -3.69 -0.71 -5.82
N LEU A 89 -2.80 -1.53 -6.38
CA LEU A 89 -2.93 -1.98 -7.76
C LEU A 89 -3.74 -3.28 -7.78
N THR A 90 -4.87 -3.29 -8.48
CA THR A 90 -5.68 -4.50 -8.72
C THR A 90 -5.66 -4.85 -10.20
N ALA A 91 -5.32 -6.09 -10.53
CA ALA A 91 -5.28 -6.57 -11.90
C ALA A 91 -5.59 -8.07 -11.95
N THR A 92 -5.97 -8.60 -13.12
CA THR A 92 -5.89 -10.04 -13.33
C THR A 92 -4.42 -10.48 -13.34
N ARG A 93 -4.17 -11.79 -13.20
CA ARG A 93 -2.80 -12.32 -13.23
C ARG A 93 -2.04 -11.98 -14.52
N ASP A 94 -2.74 -12.02 -15.65
CA ASP A 94 -2.15 -11.72 -16.96
C ASP A 94 -1.82 -10.23 -17.09
N GLN A 95 -2.73 -9.35 -16.66
CA GLN A 95 -2.53 -7.90 -16.70
C GLN A 95 -1.47 -7.41 -15.72
N LEU A 96 -1.30 -8.09 -14.58
CA LEU A 96 -0.34 -7.66 -13.55
C LEU A 96 1.08 -7.56 -14.11
N GLY A 97 1.50 -8.51 -14.95
CA GLY A 97 2.82 -8.50 -15.58
C GLY A 97 3.06 -7.27 -16.47
N GLU A 98 2.00 -6.71 -17.06
CA GLU A 98 2.08 -5.56 -17.96
C GLU A 98 2.22 -4.23 -17.22
N VAL A 99 1.64 -4.12 -16.01
CA VAL A 99 1.50 -2.85 -15.30
C VAL A 99 2.38 -2.73 -14.05
N ILE A 100 2.97 -3.83 -13.57
CA ILE A 100 3.70 -3.85 -12.29
C ILE A 100 4.93 -2.94 -12.28
N GLU A 101 5.64 -2.82 -13.40
CA GLU A 101 6.84 -1.97 -13.47
C GLU A 101 6.49 -0.48 -13.48
N ASP A 102 5.41 -0.09 -14.16
CA ASP A 102 4.93 1.29 -14.13
C ASP A 102 4.34 1.65 -12.77
N TYR A 103 3.68 0.70 -12.10
CA TYR A 103 3.27 0.87 -10.72
C TYR A 103 4.45 1.11 -9.78
N LYS A 104 5.55 0.35 -9.91
CA LYS A 104 6.78 0.59 -9.12
C LYS A 104 7.37 1.97 -9.41
N LYS A 105 7.36 2.44 -10.66
CA LYS A 105 7.81 3.81 -10.99
C LYS A 105 6.94 4.85 -10.33
N PHE A 106 5.62 4.69 -10.37
CA PHE A 106 4.68 5.58 -9.68
C PHE A 106 4.95 5.65 -8.18
N LEU A 107 5.12 4.49 -7.52
CA LEU A 107 5.41 4.46 -6.08
C LEU A 107 6.68 5.22 -5.69
N ARG A 108 7.72 5.21 -6.54
CA ARG A 108 8.95 5.99 -6.31
C ARG A 108 8.74 7.50 -6.37
N THR A 109 7.65 7.98 -6.96
CA THR A 109 7.29 9.41 -6.96
C THR A 109 6.50 9.82 -5.72
N VAL A 110 6.06 8.86 -4.90
CA VAL A 110 5.31 9.13 -3.68
C VAL A 110 6.30 9.44 -2.56
N GLN A 111 6.45 10.74 -2.32
CA GLN A 111 7.26 11.31 -1.24
C GLN A 111 6.44 12.34 -0.46
N GLN A 112 6.82 12.57 0.80
CA GLN A 112 6.25 13.68 1.56
C GLN A 112 6.62 15.00 0.88
N ALA A 113 5.66 15.91 0.74
CA ALA A 113 5.96 17.25 0.24
C ALA A 113 6.75 18.00 1.33
N ASP A 114 7.91 18.53 0.97
CA ASP A 114 8.64 19.46 1.83
C ASP A 114 7.85 20.76 1.93
N ASP A 115 7.37 21.09 3.13
CA ASP A 115 6.60 22.31 3.42
C ASP A 115 7.46 23.60 3.24
N SER A 116 8.77 23.45 3.01
CA SER A 116 9.70 24.53 2.67
C SER A 116 9.35 25.28 1.38
N ALA A 117 8.50 24.73 0.52
CA ALA A 117 8.03 25.40 -0.69
C ALA A 117 6.75 26.25 -0.49
N ALA A 118 6.07 26.15 0.65
CA ALA A 118 4.79 26.83 0.90
C ALA A 118 4.92 28.21 1.59
N GLY A 119 6.14 28.65 1.91
CA GLY A 119 6.43 29.88 2.66
C GLY A 119 6.84 31.11 1.83
N ALA A 120 6.81 31.06 0.50
CA ALA A 120 7.19 32.18 -0.36
C ALA A 120 6.02 32.65 -1.23
N ASN A 121 5.14 33.48 -0.67
CA ASN A 121 4.39 34.51 -1.38
C ASN A 121 3.82 35.55 -0.41
#